data_AF-A0A7Y4Y390-F1
#
_entry.id   AF-A0A7Y4Y390-F1
#
_cell.length_a   1.000
_cell.length_b   1.000
_cell.length_c   1.000
_cell.angle_alpha   90.00
_cell.angle_beta   90.00
_cell.angle_gamma   90.00
#
_symmetry.space_group_name_H-M   'P 1'
#
loop_
_entity.id
_entity.type
_entity.pdbx_description
1 polymer ?
#
loop_
_entity_poly.entity_id
_entity_poly.type
_entity_poly.pdbx_seq_one_letter_code
_entity_poly.pdbx_strand_id
1 'polypeptide(L)'
;MADPSVTKHWNNLSGRYQYTMFYTVCMKFPPQQTCDPQAGNQIWSSVSSNGIEWGAHKMLLSSGLGSAEPSAIIDQQADGSFWKVYYADRLNLGVIKMAKVDGNRNAISASVVYASNETMTNPEVRFFNGQWHLFFNVYTGSPNGYQLRGDIKKAIGATNTNFHSAQTIIANSGSPYCATIGPSITPAGGNTYDLYFGLNQTQANDICDFTKNISIHRWRMAE
;
A
#
# COMPACT_ATOMS: atom_id res chain seq x y z
N MET A 1 -5.27 13.35 3.12
CA MET A 1 -5.12 12.34 2.06
C MET A 1 -3.70 11.84 2.13
N ALA A 2 -3.50 10.53 2.14
CA ALA A 2 -2.19 9.88 2.18
C ALA A 2 -2.19 8.63 1.27
N ASP A 3 -1.01 8.07 1.01
CA ASP A 3 -0.80 6.78 0.34
C ASP A 3 -1.53 6.64 -1.02
N PRO A 4 -1.26 7.54 -1.99
CA PRO A 4 -1.94 7.47 -3.27
C PRO A 4 -1.45 6.27 -4.09
N SER A 5 -2.40 5.49 -4.63
CA SER A 5 -2.16 4.49 -5.66
C SER A 5 -2.96 4.82 -6.91
N VAL A 6 -2.25 5.06 -8.01
CA VAL A 6 -2.82 5.54 -9.27
C VAL A 6 -2.79 4.42 -10.30
N THR A 7 -3.94 4.19 -10.93
CA THR A 7 -4.05 3.36 -12.14
C THR A 7 -4.36 4.25 -13.33
N LYS A 8 -3.84 3.86 -14.51
CA LYS A 8 -4.09 4.50 -15.80
C LYS A 8 -4.67 3.46 -16.74
N HIS A 9 -5.82 3.75 -17.33
CA HIS A 9 -6.43 2.89 -18.34
C HIS A 9 -6.94 3.69 -19.54
N TRP A 10 -7.07 3.03 -20.68
CA TRP A 10 -7.70 3.61 -21.85
C TRP A 10 -9.22 3.47 -21.72
N ASN A 11 -9.94 4.59 -21.80
CA ASN A 11 -11.40 4.59 -21.79
C ASN A 11 -11.92 4.61 -23.23
N ASN A 12 -12.46 3.47 -23.67
CA ASN A 12 -12.98 3.28 -25.03
C ASN A 12 -14.15 4.20 -25.39
N LEU A 13 -14.95 4.65 -24.41
CA LEU A 13 -16.08 5.55 -24.67
C LEU A 13 -15.62 6.98 -24.96
N SER A 14 -14.56 7.42 -24.28
CA SER A 14 -14.01 8.77 -24.44
C SER A 14 -12.86 8.88 -25.44
N GLY A 15 -12.26 7.75 -25.83
CA GLY A 15 -11.06 7.73 -26.67
C GLY A 15 -9.85 8.40 -26.01
N ARG A 16 -9.78 8.39 -24.67
CA ARG A 16 -8.71 9.04 -23.89
C ARG A 16 -8.29 8.17 -22.72
N TYR A 17 -7.09 8.44 -22.20
CA TYR A 17 -6.67 7.86 -20.93
C TYR A 17 -7.48 8.45 -19.77
N GLN A 18 -7.85 7.58 -18.84
CA GLN A 18 -8.47 7.93 -17.58
C GLN A 18 -7.60 7.41 -16.43
N TYR A 19 -7.44 8.25 -15.42
CA TYR A 19 -6.70 7.97 -14.22
C TYR A 19 -7.67 7.77 -13.06
N THR A 20 -7.44 6.75 -12.25
CA THR A 20 -8.15 6.52 -10.99
C THR A 20 -7.13 6.41 -9.88
N MET A 21 -7.25 7.28 -8.87
CA MET A 21 -6.42 7.24 -7.66
C MET A 21 -7.25 6.66 -6.52
N PHE A 22 -6.67 5.70 -5.80
CA PHE A 22 -7.15 5.26 -4.49
C PHE A 22 -6.21 5.81 -3.43
N TYR A 23 -6.74 6.26 -2.29
CA TYR A 23 -5.95 6.91 -1.25
C TYR A 23 -6.57 6.76 0.14
N THR A 24 -5.72 6.83 1.17
CA THR A 24 -6.17 6.86 2.57
C THR A 24 -6.70 8.24 2.93
N VAL A 25 -7.85 8.26 3.61
CA VAL A 25 -8.38 9.42 4.33
C VAL A 25 -8.47 9.05 5.80
N CYS A 26 -7.78 9.79 6.66
CA CYS A 26 -8.02 9.72 8.09
C CYS A 26 -9.17 10.68 8.43
N MET A 27 -10.23 10.15 9.05
CA MET A 27 -11.33 10.97 9.55
C MET A 27 -10.99 11.52 10.94
N LYS A 28 -10.97 12.83 11.07
CA LYS A 28 -10.86 13.51 12.37
C LYS A 28 -12.21 13.49 13.08
N PHE A 29 -12.28 12.89 14.27
CA PHE A 29 -13.48 13.01 15.11
C PHE A 29 -13.12 13.05 16.60
N PRO A 30 -13.26 14.21 17.30
CA PRO A 30 -13.83 15.48 16.84
C PRO A 30 -12.93 16.27 15.86
N PRO A 31 -13.47 17.25 15.11
CA PRO A 31 -12.74 17.98 14.05
C PRO A 31 -11.46 18.69 14.50
N GLN A 32 -11.28 18.92 15.80
CA GLN A 32 -10.10 19.57 16.38
C GLN A 32 -8.93 18.61 16.65
N GLN A 33 -9.09 17.29 16.51
CA GLN A 33 -7.96 16.36 16.67
C GLN A 33 -7.07 16.32 15.42
N THR A 34 -5.77 16.17 15.63
CA THR A 34 -4.84 15.76 14.57
C THR A 34 -5.28 14.41 14.03
N CYS A 35 -5.07 14.16 12.73
CA CYS A 35 -5.32 12.84 12.16
C CYS A 35 -4.54 11.81 12.99
N ASP A 36 -5.24 10.98 13.75
CA ASP A 36 -4.61 9.87 14.44
C ASP A 36 -4.43 8.76 13.39
N PRO A 37 -3.18 8.42 13.00
CA PRO A 37 -2.94 7.33 12.05
C PRO A 37 -3.53 5.99 12.52
N GLN A 38 -3.92 5.88 13.80
CA GLN A 38 -4.55 4.69 14.37
C GLN A 38 -6.09 4.77 14.47
N ALA A 39 -6.75 5.86 14.08
CA ALA A 39 -8.22 5.98 14.20
C ALA A 39 -8.90 6.46 12.91
N GLY A 40 -9.97 5.75 12.50
CA GLY A 40 -10.92 6.23 11.50
C GLY A 40 -10.40 6.29 10.05
N ASN A 41 -9.55 5.34 9.63
CA ASN A 41 -9.06 5.31 8.26
C ASN A 41 -10.14 4.82 7.26
N GLN A 42 -10.15 5.43 6.09
CA GLN A 42 -11.02 5.05 4.98
C GLN A 42 -10.21 5.03 3.69
N ILE A 43 -10.57 4.14 2.77
CA ILE A 43 -10.05 4.20 1.40
C ILE A 43 -11.06 4.94 0.56
N TRP A 44 -10.59 6.00 -0.09
CA TRP A 44 -11.34 6.80 -1.03
C TRP A 44 -10.75 6.67 -2.42
N SER A 45 -11.51 7.11 -3.41
CA SER A 45 -11.09 7.16 -4.80
C SER A 45 -11.41 8.51 -5.43
N SER A 46 -10.61 8.90 -6.42
CA SER A 46 -10.87 10.05 -7.29
C SER A 46 -10.48 9.72 -8.73
N VAL A 47 -10.98 10.49 -9.68
CA VAL A 47 -10.68 10.31 -11.10
C VAL A 47 -10.09 11.59 -11.69
N SER A 48 -9.28 11.41 -12.72
CA SER A 48 -8.70 12.50 -13.51
C SER A 48 -8.64 12.12 -14.98
N SER A 49 -8.79 13.11 -15.85
CA SER A 49 -8.59 12.98 -17.30
C SER A 49 -7.15 13.31 -17.72
N ASN A 50 -6.38 14.00 -16.87
CA ASN A 50 -5.05 14.50 -17.19
C ASN A 50 -3.96 14.13 -16.16
N GLY A 51 -4.33 13.53 -15.02
CA GLY A 51 -3.43 13.18 -13.93
C GLY A 51 -3.04 14.37 -13.03
N ILE A 52 -3.56 15.56 -13.29
CA ILE A 52 -3.25 16.81 -12.58
C ILE A 52 -4.45 17.25 -11.75
N GLU A 53 -5.62 17.30 -12.37
CA GLU A 53 -6.88 17.73 -11.73
C GLU A 53 -7.68 16.50 -11.33
N TRP A 54 -7.98 16.38 -10.04
CA TRP A 54 -8.66 15.22 -9.47
C TRP A 54 -10.04 15.62 -8.95
N GLY A 55 -11.04 14.80 -9.26
CA GLY A 55 -12.42 15.06 -8.85
C GLY A 55 -13.25 13.80 -8.68
N ALA A 56 -14.57 13.99 -8.52
CA ALA A 56 -15.56 12.95 -8.25
C ALA A 56 -15.12 12.00 -7.12
N HIS A 57 -14.75 12.57 -5.98
CA HIS A 57 -14.30 11.81 -4.82
C HIS A 57 -15.40 10.85 -4.34
N LYS A 58 -15.04 9.59 -4.10
CA LYS A 58 -15.97 8.55 -3.67
C LYS A 58 -15.31 7.61 -2.68
N MET A 59 -15.94 7.45 -1.53
CA MET A 59 -15.54 6.46 -0.52
C MET A 59 -15.68 5.04 -1.08
N LEU A 60 -14.64 4.23 -0.91
CA LEU A 60 -14.61 2.83 -1.31
C LEU A 60 -14.84 1.91 -0.11
N LEU A 61 -14.04 2.08 0.95
CA LEU A 61 -14.09 1.27 2.16
C LEU A 61 -14.07 2.17 3.40
N SER A 62 -14.89 1.82 4.39
CA SER A 62 -14.91 2.45 5.71
C SER A 62 -15.01 1.37 6.77
N SER A 63 -14.07 1.36 7.72
CA SER A 63 -14.15 0.54 8.94
C SER A 63 -13.59 1.35 10.12
N GLY A 64 -13.91 0.98 11.37
CA GLY A 64 -13.63 1.80 12.55
C GLY A 64 -12.15 2.20 12.72
N LEU A 65 -11.22 1.22 12.68
CA LEU A 65 -9.77 1.50 12.66
C LEU A 65 -9.21 1.53 11.23
N GLY A 66 -9.96 0.97 10.26
CA GLY A 66 -9.99 1.51 8.91
C GLY A 66 -8.96 0.96 7.94
N SER A 67 -9.43 0.43 6.81
CA SER A 67 -8.58 0.09 5.66
C SER A 67 -7.66 1.27 5.29
N ALA A 68 -6.38 0.99 5.03
CA ALA A 68 -5.38 2.01 4.73
C ALA A 68 -4.37 1.54 3.68
N GLU A 69 -3.65 2.51 3.12
CA GLU A 69 -2.48 2.30 2.25
C GLU A 69 -2.82 1.45 1.02
N PRO A 70 -3.75 1.93 0.18
CA PRO A 70 -4.18 1.18 -0.97
C PRO A 70 -3.03 0.97 -1.97
N SER A 71 -2.95 -0.22 -2.56
CA SER A 71 -2.28 -0.49 -3.83
C SER A 71 -3.31 -1.02 -4.81
N ALA A 72 -3.52 -0.34 -5.92
CA ALA A 72 -4.50 -0.72 -6.92
C ALA A 72 -3.84 -1.29 -8.18
N ILE A 73 -4.43 -2.35 -8.71
CA ILE A 73 -4.14 -2.87 -10.04
C ILE A 73 -5.43 -2.89 -10.87
N ILE A 74 -5.28 -2.79 -12.18
CA ILE A 74 -6.38 -3.06 -13.11
C ILE A 74 -6.40 -4.57 -13.36
N ASP A 75 -7.55 -5.18 -13.11
CA ASP A 75 -7.79 -6.59 -13.34
C ASP A 75 -9.26 -6.77 -13.74
N GLN A 76 -9.55 -6.50 -15.01
CA GLN A 76 -10.91 -6.54 -15.53
C GLN A 76 -11.37 -7.99 -15.72
N GLN A 77 -12.48 -8.34 -15.08
CA GLN A 77 -13.03 -9.69 -15.03
C GLN A 77 -14.46 -9.73 -15.59
N ALA A 78 -14.90 -10.93 -15.99
CA ALA A 78 -16.26 -11.14 -16.50
C ALA A 78 -17.35 -10.89 -15.44
N ASP A 79 -16.99 -10.94 -14.16
CA ASP A 79 -17.89 -10.65 -13.03
C ASP A 79 -18.17 -9.14 -12.83
N GLY A 80 -17.67 -8.29 -13.73
CA GLY A 80 -17.84 -6.83 -13.66
C GLY A 80 -16.84 -6.13 -12.74
N SER A 81 -15.96 -6.85 -12.06
CA SER A 81 -14.83 -6.24 -11.36
C SER A 81 -13.82 -5.67 -12.38
N PHE A 82 -13.26 -4.52 -12.03
CA PHE A 82 -12.32 -3.78 -12.86
C PHE A 82 -10.99 -3.54 -12.15
N TRP A 83 -11.05 -3.22 -10.85
CA TRP A 83 -9.86 -3.06 -10.02
C TRP A 83 -9.80 -4.13 -8.93
N LYS A 84 -8.57 -4.46 -8.54
CA LYS A 84 -8.26 -5.05 -7.24
C LYS A 84 -7.49 -4.02 -6.43
N VAL A 85 -8.00 -3.69 -5.25
CA VAL A 85 -7.40 -2.72 -4.34
C VAL A 85 -6.92 -3.46 -3.09
N TYR A 86 -5.61 -3.62 -2.97
CA TYR A 86 -4.93 -4.21 -1.83
C TYR A 86 -4.76 -3.17 -0.73
N TYR A 87 -4.89 -3.56 0.53
CA TYR A 87 -4.80 -2.63 1.65
C TYR A 87 -4.38 -3.32 2.95
N ALA A 88 -3.77 -2.56 3.84
CA ALA A 88 -3.51 -2.99 5.21
C ALA A 88 -4.80 -2.91 6.03
N ASP A 89 -5.10 -3.97 6.79
CA ASP A 89 -6.24 -3.99 7.70
C ASP A 89 -5.80 -3.53 9.10
N ARG A 90 -6.14 -2.30 9.48
CA ARG A 90 -5.79 -1.77 10.80
C ARG A 90 -6.56 -2.42 11.96
N LEU A 91 -7.63 -3.18 11.68
CA LEU A 91 -8.31 -4.01 12.68
C LEU A 91 -7.62 -5.36 12.88
N ASN A 92 -6.83 -5.81 11.90
CA ASN A 92 -6.06 -7.04 11.97
C ASN A 92 -4.70 -6.81 11.30
N LEU A 93 -3.74 -6.34 12.10
CA LEU A 93 -2.42 -5.93 11.64
C LEU A 93 -1.61 -7.07 10.99
N GLY A 94 -2.02 -8.32 11.21
CA GLY A 94 -1.43 -9.53 10.63
C GLY A 94 -1.98 -9.91 9.26
N VAL A 95 -2.79 -9.07 8.60
CA VAL A 95 -3.33 -9.39 7.28
C VAL A 95 -3.23 -8.24 6.28
N ILE A 96 -3.00 -8.62 5.02
CA ILE A 96 -3.23 -7.77 3.85
C ILE A 96 -4.49 -8.29 3.16
N LYS A 97 -5.43 -7.38 2.91
CA LYS A 97 -6.69 -7.68 2.23
C LYS A 97 -6.70 -7.11 0.83
N MET A 98 -7.61 -7.61 0.02
CA MET A 98 -7.91 -7.11 -1.32
C MET A 98 -9.41 -6.93 -1.45
N ALA A 99 -9.84 -5.77 -1.94
CA ALA A 99 -11.20 -5.52 -2.38
C ALA A 99 -11.30 -5.64 -3.90
N LYS A 100 -12.28 -6.41 -4.38
CA LYS A 100 -12.72 -6.35 -5.78
C LYS A 100 -13.59 -5.11 -5.95
N VAL A 101 -13.33 -4.32 -6.99
CA VAL A 101 -13.99 -3.03 -7.20
C VAL A 101 -14.52 -2.95 -8.63
N ASP A 102 -15.78 -2.54 -8.79
CA ASP A 102 -16.42 -2.36 -10.10
C ASP A 102 -15.94 -1.08 -10.82
N GLY A 103 -16.30 -0.91 -12.10
CA GLY A 103 -16.01 0.29 -12.89
C GLY A 103 -16.61 1.60 -12.32
N ASN A 104 -17.61 1.50 -11.43
CA ASN A 104 -18.23 2.63 -10.73
C ASN A 104 -17.53 2.95 -9.39
N ARG A 105 -16.42 2.28 -9.09
CA ARG A 105 -15.62 2.42 -7.86
C ARG A 105 -16.38 2.01 -6.60
N ASN A 106 -17.28 1.02 -6.71
CA ASN A 106 -17.91 0.35 -5.58
C ASN A 106 -17.13 -0.93 -5.22
N ALA A 107 -16.94 -1.18 -3.92
CA ALA A 107 -16.43 -2.45 -3.45
C ALA A 107 -17.50 -3.54 -3.63
N ILE A 108 -17.14 -4.63 -4.31
CA ILE A 108 -18.01 -5.79 -4.56
C ILE A 108 -17.83 -6.82 -3.44
N SER A 109 -16.57 -7.11 -3.10
CA SER A 109 -16.20 -8.06 -2.05
C SER A 109 -14.80 -7.75 -1.53
N ALA A 110 -14.45 -8.32 -0.37
CA ALA A 110 -13.11 -8.24 0.18
C ALA A 110 -12.65 -9.60 0.72
N SER A 111 -11.37 -9.92 0.56
CA SER A 111 -10.77 -11.16 1.05
C SER A 111 -9.35 -10.93 1.56
N VAL A 112 -8.89 -11.80 2.45
CA VAL A 112 -7.46 -11.85 2.84
C VAL A 112 -6.67 -12.44 1.68
N VAL A 113 -5.52 -11.83 1.36
CA VAL A 113 -4.60 -12.33 0.31
C VAL A 113 -3.24 -12.74 0.84
N TYR A 114 -2.91 -12.28 2.06
CA TYR A 114 -1.71 -12.66 2.79
C TYR A 114 -1.96 -12.50 4.29
N ALA A 115 -1.43 -13.43 5.08
CA ALA A 115 -1.55 -13.41 6.54
C ALA A 115 -0.25 -13.88 7.19
N SER A 116 0.12 -13.24 8.30
CA SER A 116 1.23 -13.62 9.18
C SER A 116 0.95 -13.17 10.61
N ASN A 117 1.85 -13.48 11.54
CA ASN A 117 1.83 -12.96 12.91
C ASN A 117 2.55 -11.60 13.04
N GLU A 118 2.94 -10.99 11.93
CA GLU A 118 3.71 -9.75 11.89
C GLU A 118 2.82 -8.55 11.60
N THR A 119 3.18 -7.37 12.10
CA THR A 119 2.43 -6.15 11.78
C THR A 119 2.81 -5.68 10.38
N MET A 120 1.85 -5.65 9.46
CA MET A 120 2.07 -5.35 8.04
C MET A 120 1.37 -4.06 7.60
N THR A 121 2.05 -3.29 6.74
CA THR A 121 1.54 -2.03 6.19
C THR A 121 2.09 -1.78 4.77
N ASN A 122 1.53 -0.79 4.09
CA ASN A 122 1.92 -0.31 2.76
C ASN A 122 2.10 -1.43 1.73
N PRO A 123 1.05 -2.23 1.46
CA PRO A 123 1.11 -3.22 0.40
C PRO A 123 1.33 -2.54 -0.95
N GLU A 124 2.17 -3.12 -1.78
CA GLU A 124 2.39 -2.74 -3.18
C GLU A 124 2.39 -4.02 -4.01
N VAL A 125 1.47 -4.10 -4.99
CA VAL A 125 1.32 -5.28 -5.85
C VAL A 125 1.74 -4.97 -7.27
N ARG A 126 2.58 -5.84 -7.84
CA ARG A 126 3.05 -5.73 -9.23
C ARG A 126 3.12 -7.09 -9.90
N PHE A 127 2.88 -7.10 -11.20
CA PHE A 127 3.13 -8.25 -12.06
C PHE A 127 4.39 -8.00 -12.88
N PHE A 128 5.37 -8.88 -12.76
CA PHE A 128 6.56 -8.89 -13.60
C PHE A 128 7.20 -10.28 -13.53
N ASN A 129 8.00 -10.63 -14.55
CA ASN A 129 8.61 -11.96 -14.71
C ASN A 129 7.62 -13.14 -14.65
N GLY A 130 6.38 -12.92 -15.12
CA GLY A 130 5.36 -13.97 -15.14
C GLY A 130 4.75 -14.30 -13.78
N GLN A 131 5.06 -13.53 -12.73
CA GLN A 131 4.57 -13.78 -11.37
C GLN A 131 3.99 -12.51 -10.74
N TRP A 132 3.12 -12.71 -9.76
CA TRP A 132 2.61 -11.63 -8.91
C TRP A 132 3.49 -11.48 -7.69
N HIS A 133 3.85 -10.23 -7.41
CA HIS A 133 4.69 -9.86 -6.29
C HIS A 133 3.91 -8.93 -5.37
N LEU A 134 3.94 -9.24 -4.08
CA LEU A 134 3.38 -8.42 -3.01
C LEU A 134 4.53 -7.95 -2.12
N PHE A 135 4.75 -6.64 -2.12
CA PHE A 135 5.71 -5.96 -1.26
C PHE A 135 4.97 -5.29 -0.11
N PHE A 136 5.56 -5.26 1.07
CA PHE A 136 4.96 -4.64 2.25
C PHE A 136 6.00 -4.37 3.31
N ASN A 137 5.71 -3.41 4.19
CA ASN A 137 6.50 -3.21 5.38
C ASN A 137 6.11 -4.26 6.43
N VAL A 138 7.09 -4.69 7.21
CA VAL A 138 6.89 -5.46 8.43
C VAL A 138 7.50 -4.71 9.60
N TYR A 139 6.70 -4.53 10.66
CA TYR A 139 7.20 -3.97 11.91
C TYR A 139 7.46 -5.05 12.95
N THR A 140 8.67 -5.02 13.52
CA THR A 140 9.09 -5.88 14.62
C THR A 140 9.43 -5.02 15.84
N GLY A 141 9.03 -5.45 17.03
CA GLY A 141 9.19 -4.69 18.27
C GLY A 141 7.93 -4.70 19.14
N SER A 142 8.03 -4.14 20.34
CA SER A 142 6.88 -4.06 21.27
C SER A 142 5.96 -2.89 20.87
N PRO A 143 4.63 -3.09 20.81
CA PRO A 143 3.67 -1.99 20.63
C PRO A 143 3.79 -0.89 21.70
N ASN A 144 4.31 -1.25 22.88
CA ASN A 144 4.48 -0.37 24.04
C ASN A 144 5.94 0.06 24.25
N GLY A 145 6.85 -0.35 23.35
CA GLY A 145 8.28 -0.14 23.51
C GLY A 145 8.88 0.36 22.21
N TYR A 146 9.13 1.66 22.16
CA TYR A 146 10.25 2.43 21.61
C TYR A 146 11.30 1.83 20.64
N GLN A 147 11.17 0.62 20.12
CA GLN A 147 12.13 -0.08 19.25
C GLN A 147 11.43 -0.73 18.07
N LEU A 148 10.46 -0.04 17.46
CA LEU A 148 9.83 -0.49 16.22
C LEU A 148 10.85 -0.43 15.09
N ARG A 149 11.26 -1.59 14.59
CA ARG A 149 12.05 -1.73 13.36
C ARG A 149 11.10 -1.96 12.19
N GLY A 150 11.38 -1.35 11.05
CA GLY A 150 10.63 -1.55 9.82
C GLY A 150 11.49 -2.17 8.74
N ASP A 151 11.12 -3.37 8.30
CA ASP A 151 11.74 -4.07 7.17
C ASP A 151 10.79 -4.06 5.97
N ILE A 152 11.34 -4.29 4.76
CA ILE A 152 10.51 -4.55 3.57
C ILE A 152 10.61 -6.03 3.23
N LYS A 153 9.44 -6.67 3.13
CA LYS A 153 9.30 -8.05 2.68
C LYS A 153 8.64 -8.13 1.31
N LYS A 154 8.92 -9.23 0.61
CA LYS A 154 8.33 -9.61 -0.68
C LYS A 154 7.75 -11.01 -0.57
N ALA A 155 6.47 -11.17 -0.90
CA ALA A 155 5.80 -12.45 -1.13
C ALA A 155 5.50 -12.63 -2.61
N ILE A 156 5.47 -13.89 -3.07
CA ILE A 156 5.23 -14.23 -4.47
C ILE A 156 3.95 -15.07 -4.56
N GLY A 157 3.18 -14.86 -5.62
CA GLY A 157 1.98 -15.62 -5.94
C GLY A 157 1.90 -15.95 -7.42
N ALA A 158 1.41 -17.16 -7.74
CA ALA A 158 1.01 -17.50 -9.11
C ALA A 158 -0.24 -16.72 -9.55
N THR A 159 -1.07 -16.31 -8.59
CA THR A 159 -2.23 -15.45 -8.80
C THR A 159 -2.13 -14.19 -7.95
N ASN A 160 -2.88 -13.16 -8.32
CA ASN A 160 -2.97 -11.92 -7.56
C ASN A 160 -3.96 -11.99 -6.38
N THR A 161 -4.45 -13.18 -6.03
CA THR A 161 -5.42 -13.37 -4.95
C THR A 161 -4.83 -14.13 -3.76
N ASN A 162 -3.63 -14.68 -3.89
CA ASN A 162 -3.04 -15.54 -2.89
C ASN A 162 -1.52 -15.50 -2.97
N PHE A 163 -0.88 -14.96 -1.92
CA PHE A 163 0.58 -14.80 -1.84
C PHE A 163 1.13 -15.64 -0.69
N HIS A 164 2.34 -16.15 -0.86
CA HIS A 164 2.97 -17.05 0.12
C HIS A 164 4.45 -16.75 0.32
N SER A 165 5.02 -17.34 1.39
CA SER A 165 6.46 -17.44 1.62
C SER A 165 7.21 -16.11 1.48
N ALA A 166 6.85 -15.12 2.30
CA ALA A 166 7.49 -13.82 2.26
C ALA A 166 8.94 -13.88 2.73
N GLN A 167 9.83 -13.20 2.00
CA GLN A 167 11.24 -13.02 2.35
C GLN A 167 11.54 -11.55 2.60
N THR A 168 12.43 -11.28 3.56
CA THR A 168 12.96 -9.93 3.77
C THR A 168 13.89 -9.57 2.62
N ILE A 169 13.57 -8.50 1.89
CA ILE A 169 14.39 -8.01 0.78
C ILE A 169 15.22 -6.79 1.16
N ILE A 170 14.75 -6.02 2.15
CA ILE A 170 15.50 -4.94 2.78
C ILE A 170 15.32 -5.12 4.28
N ALA A 171 16.40 -5.46 4.97
CA ALA A 171 16.44 -5.51 6.43
C ALA A 171 17.02 -4.19 6.94
N ASN A 172 16.40 -3.63 7.98
CA ASN A 172 17.02 -2.54 8.72
C ASN A 172 17.87 -3.09 9.88
N SER A 173 19.18 -2.88 9.79
CA SER A 173 20.16 -3.40 10.77
C SER A 173 20.37 -2.50 11.99
N GLY A 174 19.69 -1.36 12.10
CA GLY A 174 19.83 -0.41 13.20
C GLY A 174 20.70 0.82 12.87
N SER A 175 20.99 1.61 13.91
CA SER A 175 21.52 2.99 13.89
C SER A 175 22.46 3.36 12.71
N PRO A 176 22.24 4.51 12.04
CA PRO A 176 21.38 5.62 12.44
C PRO A 176 19.93 5.50 11.96
N TYR A 177 19.57 4.43 11.26
CA TYR A 177 18.21 4.21 10.75
C TYR A 177 17.53 3.07 11.50
N CYS A 178 16.21 3.17 11.62
CA CYS A 178 15.40 2.20 12.36
C CYS A 178 14.29 1.58 11.50
N ALA A 179 13.86 2.23 10.42
CA ALA A 179 12.90 1.65 9.49
C ALA A 179 13.16 2.00 8.02
N THR A 180 12.87 1.03 7.16
CA THR A 180 12.71 1.19 5.71
C THR A 180 11.24 1.01 5.39
N ILE A 181 10.57 2.04 4.84
CA ILE A 181 9.11 2.04 4.70
C ILE A 181 8.61 2.51 3.34
N GLY A 182 7.42 2.06 2.98
CA GLY A 182 6.66 2.56 1.83
C GLY A 182 7.25 2.10 0.50
N PRO A 183 7.33 0.78 0.27
CA PRO A 183 7.86 0.25 -0.98
C PRO A 183 7.03 0.75 -2.16
N SER A 184 7.70 1.32 -3.15
CA SER A 184 7.13 1.53 -4.47
C SER A 184 8.00 0.87 -5.52
N ILE A 185 7.37 0.18 -6.46
CA ILE A 185 8.06 -0.71 -7.40
C ILE A 185 7.81 -0.26 -8.83
N THR A 186 8.90 -0.05 -9.57
CA THR A 186 8.88 0.19 -11.01
C THR A 186 9.66 -0.92 -11.73
N PRO A 187 9.01 -1.76 -12.55
CA PRO A 187 9.72 -2.73 -13.38
C PRO A 187 10.75 -2.02 -14.28
N ALA A 188 11.99 -2.53 -14.31
CA ALA A 188 13.10 -1.92 -15.04
C ALA A 188 13.49 -2.71 -16.32
N GLY A 189 12.73 -3.76 -16.65
CA GLY A 189 12.98 -4.65 -17.78
C GLY A 189 13.83 -5.86 -17.42
N GLY A 190 13.68 -6.94 -18.19
CA GLY A 190 14.23 -8.25 -17.86
C GLY A 190 13.80 -8.70 -16.48
N ASN A 191 14.72 -9.31 -15.72
CA ASN A 191 14.48 -9.77 -14.36
C ASN A 191 14.80 -8.71 -13.29
N THR A 192 14.62 -7.41 -13.58
CA THR A 192 15.01 -6.34 -12.64
C THR A 192 13.88 -5.36 -12.36
N TYR A 193 13.91 -4.80 -11.16
CA TYR A 193 12.99 -3.75 -10.72
C TYR A 193 13.69 -2.68 -9.90
N ASP A 194 13.18 -1.46 -9.98
CA ASP A 194 13.51 -0.39 -9.06
C ASP A 194 12.59 -0.45 -7.84
N LEU A 195 13.21 -0.54 -6.66
CA LEU A 195 12.55 -0.37 -5.38
C LEU A 195 12.85 1.03 -4.85
N TYR A 196 11.79 1.78 -4.58
CA TYR A 196 11.84 3.05 -3.88
C TYR A 196 11.31 2.88 -2.47
N PHE A 197 11.99 3.46 -1.49
CA PHE A 197 11.56 3.40 -0.09
C PHE A 197 12.14 4.56 0.71
N GLY A 198 11.45 4.91 1.79
CA GLY A 198 11.88 5.92 2.74
C GLY A 198 12.78 5.32 3.83
N LEU A 199 13.75 6.11 4.30
CA LEU A 199 14.50 5.82 5.53
C LEU A 199 14.05 6.71 6.69
N ASN A 200 13.83 6.11 7.86
CA ASN A 200 13.54 6.82 9.10
C ASN A 200 14.71 6.71 10.09
N GLN A 201 15.08 7.83 10.71
CA GLN A 201 16.16 7.86 11.70
C GLN A 201 15.73 7.36 13.06
N THR A 202 16.71 6.76 13.72
CA THR A 202 16.70 6.49 15.15
C THR A 202 16.87 7.79 15.93
N GLN A 203 15.97 8.08 16.87
CA GLN A 203 16.12 9.19 17.82
C GLN A 203 17.08 8.83 18.98
N ALA A 204 17.41 9.81 19.82
CA ALA A 204 18.38 9.69 20.92
C ALA A 204 18.05 8.65 22.02
N ASN A 205 16.92 7.95 21.90
CA ASN A 205 16.41 6.92 22.81
C ASN A 205 16.04 5.62 22.07
N ASP A 206 16.66 5.40 20.91
CA ASP A 206 16.41 4.26 20.02
C ASP A 206 14.99 4.17 19.44
N ILE A 207 14.19 5.24 19.57
CA ILE A 207 12.85 5.35 18.98
C ILE A 207 12.93 5.65 17.50
N CYS A 208 12.06 4.96 16.76
CA CYS A 208 11.84 5.25 15.36
C CYS A 208 10.89 6.43 15.16
N ASP A 209 11.39 7.52 14.57
CA ASP A 209 10.56 8.65 14.20
C ASP A 209 9.91 8.43 12.83
N PHE A 210 8.69 7.89 12.83
CA PHE A 210 7.91 7.71 11.61
C PHE A 210 7.34 9.02 11.04
N THR A 211 7.51 10.15 11.73
CA THR A 211 7.08 11.48 11.25
C THR A 211 8.18 12.21 10.47
N LYS A 212 9.43 11.77 10.60
CA LYS A 212 10.59 12.34 9.89
C LYS A 212 11.18 11.32 8.93
N ASN A 213 10.59 11.26 7.75
CA ASN A 213 11.27 10.67 6.61
C ASN A 213 12.29 11.66 6.05
N ILE A 214 13.53 11.20 5.85
CA ILE A 214 14.66 12.10 5.61
C ILE A 214 15.16 11.97 4.18
N SER A 215 14.84 10.86 3.53
CA SER A 215 15.28 10.56 2.18
C SER A 215 14.46 9.43 1.56
N ILE A 216 14.23 9.54 0.25
CA ILE A 216 13.77 8.44 -0.60
C ILE A 216 15.01 7.81 -1.24
N HIS A 217 15.17 6.52 -1.04
CA HIS A 217 16.23 5.72 -1.64
C HIS A 217 15.69 4.95 -2.84
N ARG A 218 16.54 4.74 -3.84
CA ARG A 218 16.26 3.92 -5.03
C ARG A 218 17.30 2.81 -5.12
N TRP A 219 16.85 1.57 -5.09
CA TRP A 219 17.71 0.40 -5.24
C TRP A 219 17.28 -0.40 -6.47
N ARG A 220 18.25 -0.79 -7.32
CA ARG A 220 18.02 -1.71 -8.44
C ARG A 220 18.17 -3.13 -7.91
N MET A 221 17.09 -3.90 -7.98
CA MET A 221 17.05 -5.28 -7.51
C MET A 221 16.96 -6.22 -8.71
N ALA A 222 17.63 -7.37 -8.60
CA ALA A 222 17.41 -8.51 -9.47
C ALA A 222 16.41 -9.47 -8.82
N GLU A 223 15.66 -10.18 -9.66
CA GLU A 223 14.88 -11.36 -9.27
C GLU A 223 15.70 -12.64 -9.24
#